data_AF-W2C6F1-F1
#
_entry.id   AF-W2C6F1-F1
#
_cell.length_a   1.000
_cell.length_b   1.000
_cell.length_c   1.000
_cell.angle_alpha   90.00
_cell.angle_beta   90.00
_cell.angle_gamma   90.00
#
_symmetry.space_group_name_H-M   'P 1'
#
loop_
_entity.id
_entity.type
_entity.pdbx_description
1 polymer ?
#
loop_
_entity_poly.entity_id
_entity_poly.type
_entity_poly.pdbx_seq_one_letter_code
_entity_poly.pdbx_strand_id
1 'polypeptide(L)'
;MFYHQSSHGFHAICFNSETAQIPENIVESLRLRFRHIILLYDTDETGKRESERQAEQLAGYHVLNLTLPLQGSKGEKDISDYFQLGYGEKDLRALLSEMFSNLYVQTMMMLRSCEIDYDNPPDASKSVVAVNGVPLGTQDNLFCITGGEGTGKSNYITAILAGTLGETMLPAERTLGLEVTANPKRLAGIYNTCIICVLHFVPNGIKLRGHIGSELQRKAAGILSIEKDDDPEYSGSEGPEGARRQSARCPDHAFRMG
;
A
#
# COMPACT_ATOMS: atom_id res chain seq x y z
N MET A 1 -39.19 -10.70 7.25
CA MET A 1 -39.32 -11.34 8.57
C MET A 1 -38.00 -12.07 8.81
N PHE A 2 -37.13 -11.52 9.64
CA PHE A 2 -35.76 -12.04 9.84
C PHE A 2 -35.79 -13.11 10.94
N TYR A 3 -35.60 -14.38 10.58
CA TYR A 3 -35.29 -15.39 11.59
C TYR A 3 -33.79 -15.31 11.87
N HIS A 4 -33.43 -14.82 13.05
CA HIS A 4 -32.08 -14.97 13.59
C HIS A 4 -31.96 -16.43 14.08
N GLN A 5 -31.71 -17.37 13.17
CA GLN A 5 -31.31 -18.72 13.57
C GLN A 5 -29.83 -18.67 13.94
N SER A 6 -29.54 -18.32 15.18
CA SER A 6 -28.29 -18.72 15.83
C SER A 6 -28.35 -20.23 16.07
N SER A 7 -28.11 -21.02 15.02
CA SER A 7 -27.89 -22.46 15.15
C SER A 7 -26.38 -22.68 15.28
N HIS A 8 -25.98 -23.43 16.30
CA HIS A 8 -24.60 -23.91 16.46
C HIS A 8 -23.49 -22.83 16.57
N GLY A 9 -23.80 -21.65 17.11
CA GLY A 9 -22.79 -20.63 17.46
C GLY A 9 -22.38 -19.68 16.34
N PHE A 10 -23.12 -19.63 15.24
CA PHE A 10 -22.87 -18.72 14.11
C PHE A 10 -23.92 -17.61 14.00
N HIS A 11 -23.52 -16.45 13.49
CA HIS A 11 -24.43 -15.38 13.09
C HIS A 11 -24.95 -15.67 11.69
N ALA A 12 -26.25 -15.93 11.57
CA ALA A 12 -26.88 -16.26 10.29
C ALA A 12 -28.18 -15.48 10.11
N ILE A 13 -28.46 -15.13 8.85
CA ILE A 13 -29.71 -14.53 8.39
C ILE A 13 -30.23 -15.43 7.29
N CYS A 14 -31.45 -15.95 7.46
CA CYS A 14 -32.11 -16.77 6.46
C CYS A 14 -33.12 -15.93 5.67
N PHE A 15 -33.14 -16.10 4.34
CA PHE A 15 -34.16 -15.55 3.47
C PHE A 15 -35.19 -16.64 3.14
N ASN A 16 -36.48 -16.29 3.19
CA ASN A 16 -37.59 -17.25 3.05
C ASN A 16 -37.72 -17.90 1.67
N SER A 17 -36.90 -17.52 0.69
CA SER A 17 -36.90 -18.13 -0.63
C SER A 17 -35.48 -18.16 -1.17
N GLU A 18 -35.11 -19.29 -1.76
CA GLU A 18 -33.84 -19.50 -2.46
C GLU A 18 -33.67 -18.55 -3.66
N THR A 19 -34.77 -18.05 -4.22
CA THR A 19 -34.74 -17.04 -5.30
C THR A 19 -34.94 -15.62 -4.79
N ALA A 20 -34.99 -15.41 -3.47
CA ALA A 20 -35.10 -14.08 -2.89
C ALA A 20 -33.86 -13.26 -3.25
N GLN A 21 -34.08 -12.10 -3.87
CA GLN A 21 -33.01 -11.11 -4.02
C GLN A 21 -32.64 -10.56 -2.66
N ILE A 22 -31.33 -10.54 -2.38
CA ILE A 22 -30.79 -9.94 -1.17
C ILE A 22 -30.73 -8.42 -1.40
N PRO A 23 -31.50 -7.62 -0.64
CA PRO A 23 -31.47 -6.16 -0.79
C PRO A 23 -30.09 -5.58 -0.43
N GLU A 24 -29.56 -4.72 -1.28
CA GLU A 24 -28.22 -4.12 -1.11
C GLU A 24 -28.07 -3.35 0.20
N ASN A 25 -29.11 -2.62 0.62
CA ASN A 25 -29.12 -1.88 1.87
C ASN A 25 -28.89 -2.76 3.12
N ILE A 26 -29.31 -4.04 3.06
CA ILE A 26 -29.03 -5.00 4.13
C ILE A 26 -27.55 -5.37 4.13
N VAL A 27 -26.99 -5.64 2.95
CA VAL A 27 -25.56 -5.99 2.79
C VAL A 27 -24.68 -4.83 3.25
N GLU A 28 -24.99 -3.59 2.87
CA GLU A 28 -24.31 -2.38 3.36
C GLU A 28 -24.31 -2.30 4.88
N SER A 29 -25.47 -2.47 5.51
CA SER A 29 -25.60 -2.43 6.98
C SER A 29 -24.81 -3.56 7.67
N LEU A 30 -24.72 -4.73 7.04
CA LEU A 30 -23.94 -5.85 7.57
C LEU A 30 -22.44 -5.61 7.41
N ARG A 31 -21.98 -5.02 6.31
CA ARG A 31 -20.54 -4.72 6.10
C ARG A 31 -19.96 -3.79 7.16
N LEU A 32 -20.78 -2.88 7.71
CA LEU A 32 -20.35 -2.00 8.79
C LEU A 32 -20.06 -2.75 10.11
N ARG A 33 -20.59 -3.98 10.26
CA ARG A 33 -20.49 -4.78 11.50
C ARG A 33 -19.70 -6.06 11.32
N PHE A 34 -19.63 -6.60 10.11
CA PHE A 34 -19.00 -7.87 9.80
C PHE A 34 -17.96 -7.69 8.70
N ARG A 35 -16.73 -8.14 8.97
CA ARG A 35 -15.63 -8.13 8.00
C ARG A 35 -15.91 -9.03 6.79
N HIS A 36 -16.58 -10.15 7.05
CA HIS A 36 -16.90 -11.16 6.04
C HIS A 36 -18.40 -11.41 6.03
N ILE A 37 -19.00 -11.31 4.85
CA ILE A 37 -20.37 -11.73 4.58
C ILE A 37 -20.28 -12.91 3.64
N ILE A 38 -20.91 -14.02 4.01
CA ILE A 38 -20.82 -15.29 3.30
C ILE A 38 -22.23 -15.68 2.87
N LEU A 39 -22.40 -15.93 1.57
CA LEU A 39 -23.59 -16.54 1.01
C LEU A 39 -23.46 -18.05 1.11
N LEU A 40 -24.51 -18.67 1.64
CA LEU A 40 -24.62 -20.12 1.82
C LEU A 40 -25.98 -20.55 1.26
N TYR A 41 -25.94 -21.12 0.07
CA TYR A 41 -27.10 -21.65 -0.65
C TYR A 41 -27.08 -23.18 -0.63
N ASP A 42 -28.19 -23.78 -1.04
CA ASP A 42 -28.28 -25.22 -1.24
C ASP A 42 -27.25 -25.67 -2.28
N THR A 43 -26.73 -26.89 -2.12
CA THR A 43 -25.70 -27.44 -3.00
C THR A 43 -26.26 -28.10 -4.27
N ASP A 44 -27.57 -28.05 -4.47
CA ASP A 44 -28.22 -28.48 -5.70
C ASP A 44 -27.95 -27.52 -6.87
N GLU A 45 -28.38 -27.89 -8.09
CA GLU A 45 -28.11 -27.07 -9.27
C GLU A 45 -28.72 -25.66 -9.19
N THR A 46 -29.85 -25.51 -8.51
CA THR A 46 -30.55 -24.23 -8.42
C THR A 46 -29.81 -23.31 -7.44
N GLY A 47 -29.47 -23.84 -6.26
CA GLY A 47 -28.76 -23.08 -5.23
C GLY A 47 -27.38 -22.63 -5.68
N LYS A 48 -26.64 -23.47 -6.43
CA LYS A 48 -25.35 -23.08 -7.02
C LYS A 48 -25.48 -21.91 -8.01
N ARG A 49 -26.44 -21.98 -8.92
CA ARG A 49 -26.69 -20.91 -9.91
C ARG A 49 -27.12 -19.61 -9.24
N GLU A 50 -28.00 -19.67 -8.25
CA GLU A 50 -28.44 -18.48 -7.52
C GLU A 50 -27.32 -17.88 -6.64
N SER A 51 -26.49 -18.72 -6.02
CA SER A 51 -25.32 -18.28 -5.25
C SER A 51 -24.34 -17.49 -6.13
N GLU A 52 -24.04 -17.98 -7.33
CA GLU A 52 -23.19 -17.27 -8.30
C GLU A 52 -23.84 -15.97 -8.77
N ARG A 53 -25.13 -16.00 -9.15
CA ARG A 53 -25.87 -14.82 -9.59
C ARG A 53 -25.89 -13.71 -8.54
N GLN A 54 -26.11 -14.06 -7.27
CA GLN A 54 -26.13 -13.10 -6.17
C GLN A 54 -24.74 -12.56 -5.85
N ALA A 55 -23.71 -13.40 -5.91
CA ALA A 55 -22.33 -12.94 -5.72
C ALA A 55 -21.90 -11.95 -6.82
N GLU A 56 -22.30 -12.18 -8.07
CA GLU A 56 -22.08 -11.23 -9.16
C GLU A 56 -22.82 -9.92 -8.94
N GLN A 57 -24.10 -9.98 -8.59
CA GLN A 57 -24.91 -8.79 -8.31
C GLN A 57 -24.33 -7.98 -7.13
N LEU A 58 -23.76 -8.65 -6.13
CA LEU A 58 -23.20 -8.04 -4.93
C LEU A 58 -21.67 -7.93 -4.97
N ALA A 59 -21.04 -8.00 -6.14
CA ALA A 59 -19.59 -8.00 -6.27
C ALA A 59 -18.91 -6.77 -5.65
N GLY A 60 -19.55 -5.59 -5.74
CA GLY A 60 -19.08 -4.35 -5.11
C GLY A 60 -19.06 -4.40 -3.56
N TYR A 61 -19.71 -5.40 -2.97
CA TYR A 61 -19.78 -5.62 -1.54
C TYR A 61 -18.76 -6.64 -1.01
N HIS A 62 -17.97 -7.27 -1.90
CA HIS A 62 -17.01 -8.34 -1.56
C HIS A 62 -17.62 -9.46 -0.73
N VAL A 63 -18.85 -9.88 -1.07
CA VAL A 63 -19.46 -11.06 -0.49
C VAL A 63 -18.70 -12.32 -0.93
N LEU A 64 -18.63 -13.32 -0.06
CA LEU A 64 -17.97 -14.59 -0.32
C LEU A 64 -19.04 -15.68 -0.51
N ASN A 65 -18.75 -16.70 -1.31
CA ASN A 65 -19.60 -17.88 -1.44
C ASN A 65 -18.96 -19.06 -0.72
N LEU A 66 -19.73 -19.76 0.10
CA LEU A 66 -19.34 -21.03 0.69
C LEU A 66 -20.24 -22.13 0.13
N THR A 67 -19.62 -23.19 -0.38
CA THR A 67 -20.32 -24.40 -0.83
C THR A 67 -20.08 -25.50 0.19
N LEU A 68 -21.16 -26.11 0.71
CA LEU A 68 -21.04 -27.25 1.62
C LEU A 68 -20.57 -28.50 0.86
N PRO A 69 -19.80 -29.40 1.51
CA PRO A 69 -19.34 -30.65 0.91
C PRO A 69 -20.47 -31.70 0.93
N LEU A 70 -21.60 -31.38 0.30
CA LEU A 70 -22.79 -32.21 0.19
C LEU A 70 -23.03 -32.62 -1.27
N GLN A 71 -23.65 -33.77 -1.48
CA GLN A 71 -23.97 -34.27 -2.83
C GLN A 71 -24.96 -33.39 -3.62
N GLY A 72 -25.77 -32.58 -2.95
CA GLY A 72 -26.83 -31.77 -3.60
C GLY A 72 -28.04 -32.60 -4.02
N SER A 73 -28.24 -33.75 -3.36
CA SER A 73 -29.36 -34.66 -3.62
C SER A 73 -30.50 -34.43 -2.61
N LYS A 74 -31.64 -35.08 -2.80
CA LYS A 74 -32.81 -34.88 -1.92
C LYS A 74 -32.51 -35.38 -0.50
N GLY A 75 -32.42 -34.47 0.45
CA GLY A 75 -32.05 -34.74 1.86
C GLY A 75 -30.53 -34.69 2.12
N GLU A 76 -29.75 -34.21 1.15
CA GLU A 76 -28.33 -33.89 1.29
C GLU A 76 -28.01 -32.65 0.45
N LYS A 77 -28.59 -31.49 0.80
CA LYS A 77 -28.39 -30.27 0.02
C LYS A 77 -28.23 -28.99 0.80
N ASP A 78 -28.82 -28.89 1.99
CA ASP A 78 -28.85 -27.64 2.76
C ASP A 78 -28.07 -27.72 4.08
N ILE A 79 -27.97 -26.59 4.78
CA ILE A 79 -27.27 -26.51 6.08
C ILE A 79 -27.94 -27.38 7.15
N SER A 80 -29.24 -27.63 7.06
CA SER A 80 -29.95 -28.51 8.00
C SER A 80 -29.57 -29.96 7.74
N ASP A 81 -29.53 -30.39 6.48
CA ASP A 81 -29.06 -31.72 6.07
C ASP A 81 -27.60 -31.94 6.49
N TYR A 82 -26.75 -30.93 6.33
CA TYR A 82 -25.34 -30.95 6.78
C TYR A 82 -25.23 -31.35 8.25
N PHE A 83 -25.99 -30.70 9.14
CA PHE A 83 -25.99 -31.05 10.56
C PHE A 83 -26.67 -32.40 10.84
N GLN A 84 -27.70 -32.78 10.09
CA GLN A 84 -28.37 -34.09 10.26
C GLN A 84 -27.49 -35.27 9.87
N LEU A 85 -26.58 -35.10 8.91
CA LEU A 85 -25.61 -36.11 8.48
C LEU A 85 -24.45 -36.29 9.47
N GLY A 86 -24.42 -35.52 10.55
CA GLY A 86 -23.45 -35.66 11.64
C GLY A 86 -22.25 -34.72 11.55
N TYR A 87 -22.19 -33.85 10.53
CA TYR A 87 -21.23 -32.75 10.53
C TYR A 87 -21.59 -31.73 11.62
N GLY A 88 -20.60 -31.25 12.35
CA GLY A 88 -20.80 -30.36 13.49
C GLY A 88 -20.26 -28.94 13.28
N GLU A 89 -20.36 -28.14 14.33
CA GLU A 89 -19.78 -26.79 14.38
C GLU A 89 -18.29 -26.78 14.01
N LYS A 90 -17.53 -27.78 14.48
CA LYS A 90 -16.09 -27.88 14.23
C LYS A 90 -15.76 -28.04 12.75
N ASP A 91 -16.57 -28.83 12.04
CA ASP A 91 -16.39 -29.08 10.61
C ASP A 91 -16.71 -27.83 9.81
N LEU A 92 -17.78 -27.12 10.16
CA LEU A 92 -18.12 -25.84 9.53
C LEU A 92 -17.05 -24.76 9.81
N ARG A 93 -16.50 -24.71 11.03
CA ARG A 93 -15.36 -23.83 11.35
C ARG A 93 -14.12 -24.17 10.53
N ALA A 94 -13.86 -25.46 10.28
CA ALA A 94 -12.74 -25.90 9.46
C ALA A 94 -12.91 -25.43 8.01
N LEU A 95 -14.09 -25.59 7.41
CA LEU A 95 -14.42 -25.11 6.06
C LEU A 95 -14.22 -23.59 5.93
N LEU A 96 -14.73 -22.83 6.90
CA LEU A 96 -14.53 -21.38 6.94
C LEU A 96 -13.05 -21.00 7.06
N SER A 97 -12.31 -21.72 7.92
CA SER A 97 -10.87 -21.47 8.13
C SER A 97 -10.07 -21.75 6.87
N GLU A 98 -10.39 -22.81 6.13
CA GLU A 98 -9.79 -23.14 4.84
C GLU A 98 -10.09 -22.05 3.80
N MET A 99 -11.36 -21.62 3.70
CA MET A 99 -11.77 -20.53 2.80
C MET A 99 -11.02 -19.23 3.10
N PHE A 100 -10.91 -18.83 4.37
CA PHE A 100 -10.17 -17.62 4.74
C PHE A 100 -8.67 -17.77 4.54
N SER A 101 -8.10 -18.94 4.79
CA SER A 101 -6.68 -19.20 4.54
C SER A 101 -6.38 -18.99 3.06
N ASN A 102 -7.19 -19.56 2.17
CA ASN A 102 -7.09 -19.39 0.71
C ASN A 102 -7.21 -17.92 0.29
N LEU A 103 -8.16 -17.18 0.88
CA LEU A 103 -8.34 -15.75 0.62
C LEU A 103 -7.12 -14.92 1.01
N TYR A 104 -6.46 -15.29 2.11
CA TYR A 104 -5.36 -14.51 2.70
C TYR A 104 -3.96 -15.04 2.38
N VAL A 105 -3.81 -16.10 1.58
CA VAL A 105 -2.49 -16.66 1.22
C VAL A 105 -1.58 -15.57 0.65
N GLN A 106 -2.06 -14.80 -0.33
CA GLN A 106 -1.26 -13.77 -0.99
C GLN A 106 -0.87 -12.65 -0.01
N THR A 107 -1.81 -12.20 0.82
CA THR A 107 -1.54 -11.20 1.85
C THR A 107 -0.53 -11.73 2.88
N MET A 108 -0.66 -12.98 3.33
CA MET A 108 0.31 -13.59 4.25
C MET A 108 1.69 -13.76 3.62
N MET A 109 1.77 -14.14 2.34
CA MET A 109 3.04 -14.25 1.60
C MET A 109 3.74 -12.89 1.49
N MET A 110 3.00 -11.82 1.21
CA MET A 110 3.53 -10.45 1.21
C MET A 110 3.97 -9.99 2.60
N LEU A 111 3.20 -10.30 3.65
CA LEU A 111 3.55 -9.92 5.01
C LEU A 111 4.78 -10.67 5.54
N ARG A 112 5.00 -11.92 5.12
CA ARG A 112 6.20 -12.70 5.49
C ARG A 112 7.50 -12.03 5.01
N SER A 113 7.50 -11.34 3.87
CA SER A 113 8.68 -10.60 3.43
C SER A 113 8.95 -9.32 4.24
N CYS A 114 7.98 -8.91 5.06
CA CYS A 114 8.09 -7.75 5.95
C CYS A 114 8.26 -8.14 7.41
N GLU A 115 8.35 -9.44 7.71
CA GLU A 115 8.52 -9.94 9.07
C GLU A 115 9.95 -9.64 9.54
N ILE A 116 10.07 -9.05 10.73
CA ILE A 116 11.37 -8.75 11.32
C ILE A 116 11.94 -10.05 11.86
N ASP A 117 13.03 -10.52 11.24
CA ASP A 117 13.85 -11.60 11.78
C ASP A 117 14.68 -11.06 12.95
N TYR A 118 14.33 -11.46 14.17
CA TYR A 118 15.04 -11.04 15.38
C TYR A 118 16.39 -11.74 15.56
N ASP A 119 16.57 -12.92 14.93
CA ASP A 119 17.83 -13.67 14.98
C ASP A 119 18.83 -13.15 13.93
N ASN A 120 18.33 -12.47 12.90
CA ASN A 120 19.12 -11.76 11.89
C ASN A 120 18.57 -10.35 11.64
N PRO A 121 18.71 -9.43 12.61
CA PRO A 121 18.19 -8.08 12.48
C PRO A 121 18.90 -7.34 11.33
N PRO A 122 18.21 -6.40 10.64
CA PRO A 122 18.85 -5.59 9.62
C PRO A 122 20.01 -4.78 10.21
N ASP A 123 21.04 -4.55 9.40
CA ASP A 123 22.16 -3.68 9.77
C ASP A 123 21.66 -2.29 10.17
N ALA A 124 22.31 -1.68 11.15
CA ALA A 124 21.99 -0.31 11.54
C ALA A 124 22.16 0.65 10.35
N SER A 125 21.09 1.36 9.99
CA SER A 125 21.10 2.30 8.88
C SER A 125 22.17 3.37 9.06
N LYS A 126 22.92 3.64 7.99
CA LYS A 126 24.00 4.63 8.03
C LYS A 126 23.44 6.04 8.03
N SER A 127 23.98 6.88 8.91
CA SER A 127 23.67 8.31 8.93
C SER A 127 24.14 8.98 7.63
N VAL A 128 23.26 9.75 7.01
CA VAL A 128 23.52 10.56 5.82
C VAL A 128 23.60 12.03 6.20
N VAL A 129 22.74 12.46 7.14
CA VAL A 129 22.71 13.82 7.68
C VAL A 129 22.65 13.73 9.20
N ALA A 130 23.56 14.40 9.91
CA ALA A 130 23.61 14.48 11.36
C ALA A 130 23.88 15.90 11.85
N VAL A 131 23.61 16.13 13.14
CA VAL A 131 24.02 17.36 13.84
C VAL A 131 24.63 16.96 15.17
N ASN A 132 25.88 17.36 15.42
CA ASN A 132 26.63 17.03 16.63
C ASN A 132 26.63 15.51 16.91
N GLY A 133 26.83 14.70 15.86
CA GLY A 133 26.76 13.24 15.93
C GLY A 133 25.38 12.62 16.12
N VAL A 134 24.30 13.41 16.20
CA VAL A 134 22.93 12.89 16.26
C VAL A 134 22.39 12.71 14.83
N PRO A 135 22.05 11.48 14.39
CA PRO A 135 21.53 11.25 13.05
C PRO A 135 20.14 11.87 12.88
N LEU A 136 19.99 12.72 11.86
CA LEU A 136 18.72 13.31 11.45
C LEU A 136 18.08 12.55 10.28
N GLY A 137 18.91 12.05 9.36
CA GLY A 137 18.48 11.26 8.21
C GLY A 137 19.45 10.13 7.92
N THR A 138 18.91 8.93 7.67
CA THR A 138 19.66 7.71 7.34
C THR A 138 19.30 7.23 5.94
N GLN A 139 20.09 6.31 5.38
CA GLN A 139 19.92 5.82 4.00
C GLN A 139 18.55 5.17 3.73
N ASP A 140 17.92 4.61 4.76
CA ASP A 140 16.72 3.78 4.62
C ASP A 140 15.45 4.51 5.10
N ASN A 141 15.54 5.80 5.45
CA ASN A 141 14.45 6.56 6.05
C ASN A 141 14.04 7.79 5.23
N LEU A 142 12.76 8.15 5.34
CA LEU A 142 12.27 9.44 4.87
C LEU A 142 12.67 10.54 5.85
N PHE A 143 13.47 11.50 5.38
CA PHE A 143 13.88 12.66 6.15
C PHE A 143 13.03 13.88 5.77
N CYS A 144 12.25 14.40 6.73
CA CYS A 144 11.35 15.54 6.50
C CYS A 144 11.92 16.84 7.08
N ILE A 145 11.85 17.92 6.29
CA ILE A 145 12.21 19.28 6.74
C ILE A 145 10.95 20.15 6.71
N THR A 146 10.51 20.60 7.89
CA THR A 146 9.32 21.43 8.07
C THR A 146 9.66 22.79 8.70
N GLY A 147 8.78 23.79 8.52
CA GLY A 147 8.97 25.15 9.01
C GLY A 147 8.05 26.16 8.31
N GLY A 148 7.84 27.32 8.94
CA GLY A 148 7.03 28.42 8.40
C GLY A 148 7.55 29.00 7.07
N GLU A 149 6.79 29.88 6.44
CA GLU A 149 7.27 30.62 5.27
C GLU A 149 8.50 31.47 5.64
N GLY A 150 9.50 31.52 4.76
CA GLY A 150 10.71 32.33 5.02
C GLY A 150 11.74 31.73 5.99
N THR A 151 11.49 30.56 6.59
CA THR A 151 12.38 30.01 7.64
C THR A 151 13.65 29.30 7.13
N GLY A 152 13.96 29.40 5.83
CA GLY A 152 15.21 28.88 5.27
C GLY A 152 15.24 27.37 4.97
N LYS A 153 14.10 26.68 4.90
CA LYS A 153 14.03 25.23 4.56
C LYS A 153 14.83 24.86 3.30
N SER A 154 14.76 25.68 2.27
CA SER A 154 15.47 25.48 1.00
C SER A 154 16.98 25.58 1.16
N ASN A 155 17.45 26.47 2.04
CA ASN A 155 18.88 26.59 2.31
C ASN A 155 19.39 25.33 3.04
N TYR A 156 18.58 24.74 3.93
CA TYR A 156 18.88 23.44 4.53
C TYR A 156 18.99 22.33 3.48
N ILE A 157 18.05 22.26 2.54
CA ILE A 157 18.10 21.28 1.44
C ILE A 157 19.34 21.51 0.57
N THR A 158 19.63 22.75 0.17
CA THR A 158 20.82 23.08 -0.62
C THR A 158 22.12 22.74 0.11
N ALA A 159 22.19 22.93 1.43
CA ALA A 159 23.34 22.56 2.23
C ALA A 159 23.57 21.03 2.24
N ILE A 160 22.50 20.25 2.38
CA ILE A 160 22.57 18.78 2.29
C ILE A 160 23.03 18.35 0.90
N LEU A 161 22.45 18.92 -0.15
CA LEU A 161 22.84 18.64 -1.53
C LEU A 161 24.31 18.96 -1.79
N ALA A 162 24.79 20.12 -1.35
CA ALA A 162 26.19 20.49 -1.51
C ALA A 162 27.12 19.48 -0.81
N GLY A 163 26.74 19.00 0.37
CA GLY A 163 27.49 18.00 1.12
C GLY A 163 27.54 16.63 0.43
N THR A 164 26.44 16.19 -0.18
CA THR A 164 26.36 14.88 -0.84
C THR A 164 26.97 14.83 -2.24
N LEU A 165 27.32 15.97 -2.84
CA LEU A 165 27.95 16.00 -4.16
C LEU A 165 29.48 15.87 -4.13
N GLY A 166 30.11 16.33 -3.04
CA GLY A 166 31.56 16.31 -2.90
C GLY A 166 32.11 14.90 -2.64
N GLU A 167 33.34 14.64 -3.08
CA GLU A 167 34.05 13.39 -2.75
C GLU A 167 34.50 13.33 -1.29
N THR A 168 34.67 14.50 -0.67
CA THR A 168 35.10 14.66 0.71
C THR A 168 34.03 15.39 1.50
N MET A 169 33.96 15.08 2.79
CA MET A 169 32.97 15.66 3.68
C MET A 169 33.24 17.16 3.85
N LEU A 170 32.21 17.98 3.64
CA LEU A 170 32.32 19.42 3.87
C LEU A 170 32.34 19.72 5.37
N PRO A 171 33.10 20.74 5.81
CA PRO A 171 33.00 21.25 7.18
C PRO A 171 31.58 21.70 7.50
N ALA A 172 31.12 21.43 8.72
CA ALA A 172 29.75 21.71 9.15
C ALA A 172 29.36 23.19 8.98
N GLU A 173 30.32 24.12 9.09
CA GLU A 173 30.11 25.56 8.90
C GLU A 173 29.66 25.90 7.48
N ARG A 174 30.02 25.07 6.48
CA ARG A 174 29.62 25.23 5.08
C ARG A 174 28.28 24.59 4.76
N THR A 175 27.76 23.78 5.67
CA THR A 175 26.50 23.02 5.54
C THR A 175 25.51 23.41 6.62
N LEU A 176 25.54 24.66 7.10
CA LEU A 176 24.61 25.20 8.11
C LEU A 176 24.59 24.41 9.43
N GLY A 177 25.73 23.84 9.83
CA GLY A 177 25.89 23.02 11.02
C GLY A 177 25.55 21.54 10.82
N LEU A 178 25.26 21.11 9.58
CA LEU A 178 24.96 19.72 9.26
C LEU A 178 26.23 18.93 8.94
N GLU A 179 26.38 17.76 9.54
CA GLU A 179 27.33 16.74 9.11
C GLU A 179 26.68 15.93 7.99
N VAL A 180 27.18 16.07 6.77
CA VAL A 180 26.60 15.45 5.58
C VAL A 180 27.59 14.48 4.96
N THR A 181 27.17 13.23 4.75
CA THR A 181 28.01 12.18 4.18
C THR A 181 28.38 12.51 2.73
N ALA A 182 29.69 12.44 2.44
CA ALA A 182 30.23 12.69 1.11
C ALA A 182 29.95 11.53 0.13
N ASN A 183 30.15 11.80 -1.16
CA ASN A 183 30.02 10.87 -2.27
C ASN A 183 31.39 10.56 -2.92
N PRO A 184 32.29 9.84 -2.22
CA PRO A 184 33.66 9.58 -2.67
C PRO A 184 33.74 8.77 -3.97
N LYS A 185 32.70 7.98 -4.27
CA LYS A 185 32.62 7.16 -5.48
C LYS A 185 31.95 7.89 -6.65
N ARG A 186 31.55 9.16 -6.49
CA ARG A 186 30.81 9.97 -7.47
C ARG A 186 29.53 9.30 -7.99
N LEU A 187 28.97 8.36 -7.24
CA LEU A 187 27.83 7.54 -7.67
C LEU A 187 26.58 8.38 -7.90
N ALA A 188 26.37 9.44 -7.10
CA ALA A 188 25.25 10.34 -7.32
C ALA A 188 25.27 11.00 -8.72
N GLY A 189 26.47 11.35 -9.22
CA GLY A 189 26.64 11.91 -10.57
C GLY A 189 26.69 10.86 -11.68
N ILE A 190 27.24 9.67 -11.40
CA ILE A 190 27.38 8.57 -12.39
C ILE A 190 26.05 7.86 -12.64
N TYR A 191 25.29 7.55 -11.58
CA TYR A 191 24.02 6.84 -11.68
C TYR A 191 22.82 7.78 -11.86
N ASN A 192 23.06 9.07 -12.11
CA ASN A 192 22.00 10.05 -12.26
C ASN A 192 21.02 9.99 -11.08
N THR A 193 21.55 9.81 -9.86
CA THR A 193 20.74 9.55 -8.67
C THR A 193 19.85 10.77 -8.42
N CYS A 194 18.56 10.60 -8.71
CA CYS A 194 17.59 11.67 -8.56
C CYS A 194 17.34 11.92 -7.08
N ILE A 195 17.47 13.17 -6.66
CA ILE A 195 17.00 13.60 -5.35
C ILE A 195 15.55 14.03 -5.52
N ILE A 196 14.64 13.13 -5.18
CA ILE A 196 13.20 13.35 -5.28
C ILE A 196 12.76 14.16 -4.06
N CYS A 197 12.48 15.44 -4.28
CA CYS A 197 11.87 16.32 -3.27
C CYS A 197 10.36 16.41 -3.54
N VAL A 198 9.54 15.80 -2.69
CA VAL A 198 8.08 15.96 -2.76
C VAL A 198 7.71 17.31 -2.14
N LEU A 199 7.14 18.20 -2.95
CA LEU A 199 6.68 19.52 -2.54
C LEU A 199 5.14 19.55 -2.52
N HIS A 200 4.54 19.74 -1.34
CA HIS A 200 3.09 19.90 -1.23
C HIS A 200 2.62 21.23 -1.82
N PHE A 201 1.64 21.17 -2.74
CA PHE A 201 0.94 22.33 -3.30
C PHE A 201 -0.33 22.66 -2.48
N VAL A 202 -0.63 23.96 -2.33
CA VAL A 202 -1.92 24.43 -1.78
C VAL A 202 -2.89 24.65 -2.96
N PRO A 203 -4.17 24.23 -2.89
CA PRO A 203 -5.02 24.01 -4.08
C PRO A 203 -5.38 25.25 -4.93
N ASN A 204 -5.09 26.48 -4.48
CA ASN A 204 -5.67 27.69 -5.07
C ASN A 204 -4.65 28.73 -5.58
N GLY A 205 -3.43 28.32 -5.96
CA GLY A 205 -2.41 29.24 -6.46
C GLY A 205 -1.76 28.79 -7.76
N ILE A 206 -2.05 29.47 -8.87
CA ILE A 206 -1.33 29.39 -10.17
C ILE A 206 0.12 29.96 -10.06
N LYS A 207 0.62 30.15 -8.84
CA LYS A 207 1.99 30.56 -8.57
C LYS A 207 2.69 29.41 -7.84
N LEU A 208 3.83 28.97 -8.39
CA LEU A 208 4.95 28.46 -7.60
C LEU A 208 5.41 29.56 -6.64
N ARG A 209 4.60 29.87 -5.62
CA ARG A 209 4.98 30.62 -4.43
C ARG A 209 5.11 29.55 -3.36
N GLY A 210 6.28 29.19 -2.88
CA GLY A 210 7.56 29.85 -2.94
C GLY A 210 8.25 29.40 -1.66
N HIS A 211 9.31 28.62 -1.82
CA HIS A 211 10.54 28.77 -1.05
C HIS A 211 11.51 27.67 -1.47
N ILE A 212 11.11 26.39 -1.49
CA ILE A 212 12.05 25.31 -1.89
C ILE A 212 12.19 25.22 -3.40
N GLY A 213 11.12 24.94 -4.14
CA GLY A 213 11.20 24.74 -5.61
C GLY A 213 11.87 25.91 -6.35
N SER A 214 11.36 27.13 -6.20
CA SER A 214 11.85 28.29 -6.97
C SER A 214 13.22 28.82 -6.52
N GLU A 215 13.63 28.63 -5.26
CA GLU A 215 14.98 29.02 -4.80
C GLU A 215 16.00 27.91 -5.03
N LEU A 216 15.62 26.65 -4.81
CA LEU A 216 16.46 25.48 -5.12
C LEU A 216 16.73 25.42 -6.61
N GLN A 217 15.71 25.63 -7.46
CA GLN A 217 15.90 25.74 -8.90
C GLN A 217 16.88 26.86 -9.24
N ARG A 218 16.70 28.06 -8.70
CA ARG A 218 17.59 29.19 -9.01
C ARG A 218 19.01 29.03 -8.46
N LYS A 219 19.19 28.39 -7.30
CA LYS A 219 20.49 28.23 -6.61
C LYS A 219 21.23 26.94 -7.01
N ALA A 220 20.52 25.92 -7.48
CA ALA A 220 21.08 24.63 -7.88
C ALA A 220 20.89 24.31 -9.38
N ALA A 221 20.45 25.26 -10.21
CA ALA A 221 20.22 25.09 -11.66
C ALA A 221 21.41 24.52 -12.45
N GLY A 222 22.65 24.70 -11.98
CA GLY A 222 23.84 24.14 -12.62
C GLY A 222 24.14 22.69 -12.26
N ILE A 223 23.37 22.11 -11.33
CA ILE A 223 23.64 20.81 -10.68
C ILE A 223 22.40 19.90 -10.71
N LEU A 224 21.20 20.48 -10.64
CA LEU A 224 19.92 19.76 -10.58
C LEU A 224 18.98 20.21 -11.69
N SER A 225 18.46 19.25 -12.47
CA SER A 225 17.26 19.46 -13.28
C SER A 225 16.03 19.28 -12.39
N ILE A 226 15.10 20.23 -12.44
CA ILE A 226 13.82 20.14 -11.70
C ILE A 226 12.72 20.08 -12.75
N GLU A 227 12.10 18.91 -12.86
CA GLU A 227 10.94 18.67 -13.71
C GLU A 227 9.68 18.65 -12.84
N LYS A 228 8.62 19.31 -13.32
CA LYS A 228 7.31 19.27 -12.68
C LYS A 228 6.57 18.06 -13.23
N ASP A 229 6.13 17.18 -12.34
CA ASP A 229 5.21 16.13 -12.72
C ASP A 229 3.80 16.73 -12.85
N ASP A 230 3.27 16.73 -14.07
CA ASP A 230 1.94 17.24 -14.39
C ASP A 230 0.87 16.14 -14.32
N ASP A 231 1.25 14.88 -14.03
CA ASP A 231 0.35 13.73 -14.03
C ASP A 231 0.36 12.97 -12.68
N PRO A 232 -0.50 13.35 -11.72
CA PRO A 232 -0.46 12.81 -10.36
C PRO A 232 -0.80 11.31 -10.27
N GLU A 233 -1.36 10.70 -11.32
CA GLU A 233 -1.75 9.28 -11.35
C GLU A 233 -0.58 8.30 -11.24
N TYR A 234 0.64 8.69 -11.63
CA TYR A 234 1.80 7.79 -11.62
C TYR A 234 2.68 7.89 -10.36
N SER A 235 2.41 8.87 -9.50
CA SER A 235 3.30 9.22 -8.38
C SER A 235 3.17 8.33 -7.13
N GLY A 236 2.30 7.31 -7.15
CA GLY A 236 2.03 6.48 -5.96
C GLY A 236 1.53 5.06 -6.18
N SER A 237 1.54 4.50 -7.39
CA SER A 237 1.00 3.15 -7.60
C SER A 237 1.67 2.38 -8.73
N GLU A 238 2.84 1.80 -8.47
CA GLU A 238 3.22 0.55 -9.13
C GLU A 238 3.69 -0.46 -8.09
N GLY A 239 2.86 -1.49 -7.87
CA GLY A 239 3.25 -2.73 -7.21
C GLY A 239 4.22 -3.55 -8.09
N PRO A 240 4.68 -4.71 -7.60
CA PRO A 240 5.98 -5.28 -7.96
C PRO A 240 6.09 -5.97 -9.34
N GLU A 241 5.19 -5.74 -10.30
CA GLU A 241 5.23 -6.44 -11.60
C GLU A 241 5.61 -5.58 -12.82
N GLY A 242 5.96 -4.29 -12.63
CA GLY A 242 6.27 -3.37 -13.73
C GLY A 242 7.74 -3.17 -14.09
N ALA A 243 8.69 -3.77 -13.38
CA ALA A 243 10.13 -3.50 -13.59
C ALA A 243 10.73 -4.20 -14.83
N ARG A 244 10.16 -3.96 -16.02
CA ARG A 244 10.83 -4.20 -17.31
C ARG A 244 10.96 -2.92 -18.11
N ARG A 245 12.17 -2.36 -18.01
CA ARG A 245 12.83 -1.53 -19.04
C ARG A 245 11.98 -0.42 -19.66
N GLN A 246 12.05 0.75 -19.05
CA GLN A 246 12.30 1.97 -19.83
C GLN A 246 13.41 2.74 -19.13
N SER A 247 14.65 2.50 -19.54
CA SER A 247 15.70 3.49 -19.41
C SER A 247 15.20 4.74 -20.13
N ALA A 248 14.76 5.75 -19.37
CA ALA A 248 14.53 7.08 -19.92
C ALA A 248 15.85 7.52 -20.57
N ARG A 249 15.89 7.50 -21.90
CA ARG A 249 16.99 8.11 -22.65
C ARG A 249 16.89 9.60 -22.40
N CYS A 250 17.83 10.12 -21.61
CA CYS A 250 18.05 11.56 -21.54
C CYS A 250 18.45 12.04 -22.94
N PRO A 251 17.87 13.12 -23.48
CA PRO A 251 18.26 13.66 -24.78
C PRO A 251 19.76 13.98 -24.82
N ASP A 252 20.42 13.70 -25.94
CA ASP A 252 21.88 13.84 -26.19
C ASP A 252 22.46 15.27 -26.05
N HIS A 253 21.76 16.20 -25.38
CA HIS A 253 22.15 17.61 -25.25
C HIS A 253 22.52 18.05 -23.82
N ALA A 254 22.62 17.14 -22.86
CA ALA A 254 23.14 17.47 -21.52
C ALA A 254 24.68 17.54 -21.54
N PHE A 255 25.19 18.77 -21.66
CA PHE A 255 26.54 19.29 -21.40
C PHE A 255 27.63 18.30 -20.89
N ARG A 256 28.71 18.17 -21.67
CA ARG A 256 30.03 17.73 -21.19
C ARG A 256 30.69 18.87 -20.41
N MET A 257 31.17 18.60 -19.20
CA MET A 257 32.04 19.51 -18.45
C MET A 257 33.51 19.14 -18.71
N GLY A 258 34.29 20.13 -19.14
CA GLY A 258 35.74 20.20 -18.93
C GLY A 258 36.05 20.90 -17.62
#